data_AF-R5BEQ6-F1
#
_entry.id   AF-R5BEQ6-F1
#
_cell.length_a   1.000
_cell.length_b   1.000
_cell.length_c   1.000
_cell.angle_alpha   90.00
_cell.angle_beta   90.00
_cell.angle_gamma   90.00
#
_symmetry.space_group_name_H-M   'P 1'
#
loop_
_entity.id
_entity.type
_entity.pdbx_description
1 polymer ?
#
loop_
_entity_poly.entity_id
_entity_poly.type
_entity_poly.pdbx_seq_one_letter_code
_entity_poly.pdbx_strand_id
1 'polypeptide(L)'
;MSDDKINPTDPLVQQATKPSSAVRDLAQDVQQFTKPLSSAKEWAQSVNQTLTSPLIRNAWQQQEYDAYWAKVDEYEKAAFTLTNTQIDKLIWAVHDGKNTYASFKELVPALNSSTMNSYLCDDPEFLSEEPLGRTVRVFSPNRFKTAYFQFLDEPAEFVAPYEFKPEDTFDLSVAGDNRLAQLLQQRKSDELAEKSIAIAEASLKESRLATKNSDIAKYLAIVSVLIALAQFFFG
;
A
#
# COMPACT_ATOMS: atom_id res chain seq x y z
N MET A 1 12.27 -45.62 -115.00
CA MET A 1 12.52 -44.54 -115.98
C MET A 1 11.63 -43.38 -115.58
N SER A 2 12.25 -42.24 -115.26
CA SER A 2 11.71 -40.86 -115.26
C SER A 2 10.47 -40.56 -114.41
N ASP A 3 10.27 -39.45 -113.70
CA ASP A 3 10.92 -38.17 -113.35
C ASP A 3 10.23 -37.80 -111.99
N ASP A 4 10.56 -36.83 -111.15
CA ASP A 4 11.00 -35.47 -111.37
C ASP A 4 11.43 -34.86 -110.01
N LYS A 5 12.30 -33.85 -110.08
CA LYS A 5 12.79 -33.06 -108.93
C LYS A 5 11.77 -31.96 -108.57
N ILE A 6 11.86 -31.40 -107.35
CA ILE A 6 12.08 -29.95 -107.10
C ILE A 6 12.31 -29.71 -105.59
N ASN A 7 13.36 -28.95 -105.34
CA ASN A 7 13.74 -28.15 -104.16
C ASN A 7 14.05 -26.74 -104.74
N PRO A 8 14.28 -25.63 -104.01
CA PRO A 8 13.89 -25.15 -102.67
C PRO A 8 13.16 -23.77 -102.77
N THR A 9 12.96 -23.12 -101.61
CA THR A 9 12.90 -21.65 -101.34
C THR A 9 11.51 -21.07 -101.06
N ASP A 10 11.20 -20.82 -99.78
CA ASP A 10 10.42 -19.65 -99.36
C ASP A 10 10.86 -19.19 -97.94
N PRO A 11 11.04 -17.88 -97.69
CA PRO A 11 11.56 -17.31 -96.44
C PRO A 11 10.44 -16.94 -95.45
N LEU A 12 10.83 -16.50 -94.23
CA LEU A 12 10.06 -16.01 -93.05
C LEU A 12 10.11 -17.03 -91.89
N VAL A 13 11.14 -17.05 -91.03
CA VAL A 13 11.55 -16.01 -90.05
C VAL A 13 10.38 -15.44 -89.25
N GLN A 14 10.35 -15.85 -87.98
CA GLN A 14 9.89 -15.11 -86.80
C GLN A 14 8.49 -14.49 -86.86
N GLN A 15 7.54 -15.10 -86.16
CA GLN A 15 6.58 -14.31 -85.38
C GLN A 15 6.43 -14.92 -83.99
N ALA A 16 7.09 -14.25 -83.05
CA ALA A 16 6.76 -14.28 -81.64
C ALA A 16 5.25 -14.02 -81.49
N THR A 17 4.48 -15.02 -81.07
CA THR A 17 3.18 -14.76 -80.47
C THR A 17 3.43 -14.11 -79.12
N LYS A 18 3.50 -12.77 -79.15
CA LYS A 18 3.39 -11.91 -77.97
C LYS A 18 2.22 -12.44 -77.12
N PRO A 19 2.38 -12.60 -75.80
CA PRO A 19 1.23 -12.90 -74.94
C PRO A 19 0.17 -11.82 -75.17
N SER A 20 -1.07 -12.29 -75.38
CA SER A 20 -2.28 -11.47 -75.52
C SER A 20 -2.30 -10.40 -74.43
N SER A 21 -2.70 -9.17 -74.78
CA SER A 21 -2.76 -8.02 -73.85
C SER A 21 -3.50 -8.38 -72.56
N ALA A 22 -4.56 -9.19 -72.64
CA ALA A 22 -5.32 -9.67 -71.49
C ALA A 22 -4.52 -10.53 -70.48
N VAL A 23 -3.48 -11.25 -70.93
CA VAL A 23 -2.62 -12.07 -70.05
C VAL A 23 -1.51 -11.21 -69.42
N ARG A 24 -1.06 -10.15 -70.09
CA ARG A 24 -0.14 -9.16 -69.49
C ARG A 24 -0.83 -8.29 -68.45
N ASP A 25 -2.07 -7.89 -68.72
CA ASP A 25 -2.87 -7.07 -67.80
C ASP A 25 -3.24 -7.86 -66.54
N LEU A 26 -3.61 -9.14 -66.67
CA LEU A 26 -3.87 -10.02 -65.52
C LEU A 26 -2.60 -10.30 -64.69
N ALA A 27 -1.43 -10.43 -65.33
CA ALA A 27 -0.16 -10.59 -64.63
C ALA A 27 0.30 -9.30 -63.92
N GLN A 28 -0.01 -8.12 -64.49
CA GLN A 28 0.24 -6.82 -63.85
C GLN A 28 -0.70 -6.57 -62.66
N ASP A 29 -1.98 -6.95 -62.77
CA ASP A 29 -2.94 -6.86 -61.68
C ASP A 29 -2.59 -7.81 -60.53
N VAL A 30 -2.23 -9.06 -60.82
CA VAL A 30 -1.75 -10.00 -59.78
C VAL A 30 -0.47 -9.49 -59.12
N GLN A 31 0.46 -8.90 -59.86
CA GLN A 31 1.65 -8.25 -59.27
C GLN A 31 1.31 -7.00 -58.44
N GLN A 32 0.28 -6.23 -58.79
CA GLN A 32 -0.19 -5.09 -57.99
C GLN A 32 -0.88 -5.54 -56.69
N PHE A 33 -1.59 -6.66 -56.70
CA PHE A 33 -2.21 -7.24 -55.50
C PHE A 33 -1.23 -7.97 -54.58
N THR A 34 -0.14 -8.54 -55.08
CA THR A 34 0.87 -9.24 -54.25
C THR A 34 1.92 -8.32 -53.65
N LYS A 35 2.23 -7.17 -54.29
CA LYS A 35 3.17 -6.15 -53.77
C LYS A 35 2.85 -5.68 -52.34
N PRO A 36 1.60 -5.34 -51.98
CA PRO A 36 1.27 -4.94 -50.61
C PRO A 36 1.36 -6.11 -49.62
N LEU A 37 1.21 -7.36 -50.07
CA LEU A 37 1.29 -8.54 -49.21
C LEU A 37 2.73 -8.97 -48.95
N SER A 38 3.62 -8.90 -49.95
CA SER A 38 5.05 -9.16 -49.78
C SER A 38 5.72 -8.05 -48.98
N SER A 39 5.38 -6.78 -49.22
CA SER A 39 5.89 -5.66 -48.43
C SER A 39 5.39 -5.68 -46.99
N ALA A 40 4.14 -6.10 -46.73
CA ALA A 40 3.63 -6.30 -45.37
C ALA A 40 4.35 -7.45 -44.66
N LYS A 41 4.69 -8.53 -45.37
CA LYS A 41 5.44 -9.66 -44.82
C LYS A 41 6.90 -9.28 -44.53
N GLU A 42 7.55 -8.55 -45.42
CA GLU A 42 8.91 -8.04 -45.25
C GLU A 42 8.98 -6.99 -44.14
N TRP A 43 7.98 -6.11 -44.05
CA TRP A 43 7.81 -5.18 -42.92
C TRP A 43 7.58 -5.93 -41.62
N ALA A 44 6.69 -6.92 -41.58
CA ALA A 44 6.45 -7.75 -40.39
C ALA A 44 7.70 -8.53 -39.97
N GLN A 45 8.48 -9.04 -40.93
CA GLN A 45 9.76 -9.72 -40.66
C GLN A 45 10.84 -8.75 -40.19
N SER A 46 10.92 -7.55 -40.77
CA SER A 46 11.83 -6.48 -40.36
C SER A 46 11.52 -5.97 -38.96
N VAL A 47 10.23 -5.76 -38.65
CA VAL A 47 9.76 -5.42 -37.31
C VAL A 47 10.13 -6.56 -36.36
N ASN A 48 9.77 -7.81 -36.68
CA ASN A 48 10.07 -8.96 -35.82
C ASN A 48 11.58 -9.12 -35.55
N GLN A 49 12.45 -8.96 -36.56
CA GLN A 49 13.91 -8.99 -36.38
C GLN A 49 14.41 -7.85 -35.48
N THR A 50 13.84 -6.65 -35.62
CA THR A 50 14.16 -5.49 -34.78
C THR A 50 13.69 -5.69 -33.34
N LEU A 51 12.50 -6.26 -33.11
CA LEU A 51 11.99 -6.56 -31.77
C LEU A 51 12.73 -7.73 -31.10
N THR A 52 13.34 -8.63 -31.88
CA THR A 52 14.20 -9.71 -31.35
C THR A 52 15.64 -9.30 -31.09
N SER A 53 16.05 -8.08 -31.48
CA SER A 53 17.40 -7.58 -31.22
C SER A 53 17.65 -7.45 -29.72
N PRO A 54 18.74 -8.03 -29.18
CA PRO A 54 19.09 -7.89 -27.76
C PRO A 54 19.17 -6.43 -27.28
N LEU A 55 19.56 -5.50 -28.17
CA LEU A 55 19.64 -4.08 -27.83
C LEU A 55 18.26 -3.45 -27.62
N ILE A 56 17.28 -3.79 -28.46
CA ILE A 56 15.91 -3.27 -28.34
C ILE A 56 15.21 -3.91 -27.14
N ARG A 57 15.41 -5.23 -26.92
CA ARG A 57 14.91 -5.93 -25.73
C ARG A 57 15.46 -5.32 -24.44
N ASN A 58 16.78 -5.05 -24.38
CA ASN A 58 17.39 -4.42 -23.22
C ASN A 58 16.88 -2.98 -23.00
N ALA A 59 16.68 -2.20 -24.07
CA ALA A 59 16.13 -0.85 -23.95
C ALA A 59 14.69 -0.85 -23.42
N TRP A 60 13.86 -1.79 -23.87
CA TRP A 60 12.51 -1.96 -23.34
C TRP A 60 12.48 -2.43 -21.89
N GLN A 61 13.31 -3.41 -21.53
CA GLN A 61 13.47 -3.84 -20.13
C GLN A 61 13.94 -2.69 -19.23
N GLN A 62 14.84 -1.83 -19.71
CA GLN A 62 15.26 -0.63 -18.98
C GLN A 62 14.11 0.36 -18.82
N GLN A 63 13.32 0.60 -19.86
CA GLN A 63 12.17 1.50 -19.78
C GLN A 63 11.11 0.98 -18.80
N GLU A 64 10.82 -0.32 -18.82
CA GLU A 64 9.89 -0.95 -17.88
C GLU A 64 10.42 -0.86 -16.43
N TYR A 65 11.71 -1.14 -16.23
CA TYR A 65 12.38 -0.98 -14.93
C TYR A 65 12.31 0.46 -14.42
N ASP A 66 12.61 1.44 -15.26
CA ASP A 66 12.56 2.86 -14.90
C ASP A 66 11.14 3.34 -14.59
N ALA A 67 10.17 2.90 -15.39
CA ALA A 67 8.76 3.20 -15.16
C ALA A 67 8.24 2.56 -13.86
N TYR A 68 8.67 1.34 -13.55
CA TYR A 68 8.35 0.67 -12.30
C TYR A 68 8.92 1.43 -11.10
N TRP A 69 10.23 1.73 -11.10
CA TRP A 69 10.84 2.45 -10.00
C TRP A 69 10.34 3.89 -9.85
N ALA A 70 9.94 4.55 -10.94
CA ALA A 70 9.27 5.85 -10.84
C ALA A 70 7.95 5.77 -10.06
N LYS A 71 7.17 4.69 -10.24
CA LYS A 71 5.93 4.45 -9.46
C LYS A 71 6.23 4.13 -8.00
N VAL A 72 7.26 3.33 -7.74
CA VAL A 72 7.70 3.03 -6.36
C VAL A 72 8.15 4.31 -5.65
N ASP A 73 8.96 5.14 -6.31
CA ASP A 73 9.43 6.43 -5.77
C ASP A 73 8.26 7.40 -5.50
N GLU A 74 7.25 7.43 -6.37
CA GLU A 74 6.04 8.25 -6.17
C GLU A 74 5.20 7.73 -5.00
N TYR A 75 5.02 6.41 -4.91
CA TYR A 75 4.35 5.76 -3.80
C TYR A 75 5.03 6.10 -2.48
N GLU A 76 6.36 5.97 -2.36
CA GLU A 76 7.10 6.31 -1.15
C GLU A 76 6.91 7.78 -0.74
N LYS A 77 6.93 8.72 -1.70
CA LYS A 77 6.74 10.15 -1.44
C LYS A 77 5.35 10.49 -0.92
N ALA A 78 4.36 9.63 -1.18
CA ALA A 78 3.01 9.79 -0.64
C ALA A 78 2.91 9.43 0.85
N ALA A 79 3.93 8.79 1.43
CA ALA A 79 3.96 8.51 2.87
C ALA A 79 4.10 9.79 3.69
N PHE A 80 3.36 9.88 4.79
CA PHE A 80 3.54 10.91 5.80
C PHE A 80 3.76 10.28 7.19
N THR A 81 4.04 11.11 8.18
CA THR A 81 4.28 10.64 9.56
C THR A 81 2.99 10.72 10.36
N LEU A 82 2.57 9.58 10.92
CA LEU A 82 1.49 9.53 11.90
C LEU A 82 1.95 10.13 13.23
N THR A 83 1.05 10.87 13.87
CA THR A 83 1.25 11.34 15.25
C THR A 83 1.19 10.17 16.25
N ASN A 84 1.81 10.34 17.41
CA ASN A 84 1.72 9.33 18.49
C ASN A 84 0.28 9.00 18.86
N THR A 85 -0.62 10.00 18.91
CA THR A 85 -2.04 9.77 19.18
C THR A 85 -2.72 8.92 18.11
N GLN A 86 -2.37 9.10 16.83
CA GLN A 86 -2.89 8.25 15.76
C GLN A 86 -2.35 6.83 15.88
N ILE A 87 -1.05 6.68 16.14
CA ILE A 87 -0.42 5.37 16.36
C ILE A 87 -1.08 4.65 17.54
N ASP A 88 -1.25 5.32 18.68
CA ASP A 88 -1.88 4.76 19.87
C ASP A 88 -3.32 4.32 19.60
N LYS A 89 -4.09 5.09 18.81
CA LYS A 89 -5.45 4.69 18.39
C LYS A 89 -5.45 3.41 17.56
N LEU A 90 -4.52 3.29 16.61
CA LEU A 90 -4.41 2.09 15.78
C LEU A 90 -3.98 0.88 16.61
N ILE A 91 -3.05 1.06 17.56
CA ILE A 91 -2.64 -0.01 18.49
C ILE A 91 -3.82 -0.49 19.34
N TRP A 92 -4.62 0.43 19.90
CA TRP A 92 -5.85 0.07 20.61
C TRP A 92 -6.85 -0.64 19.70
N ALA A 93 -6.97 -0.24 18.43
CA ALA A 93 -7.86 -0.89 17.49
C ALA A 93 -7.48 -2.36 17.27
N VAL A 94 -6.19 -2.67 17.12
CA VAL A 94 -5.71 -4.06 17.03
C VAL A 94 -6.05 -4.82 18.30
N HIS A 95 -5.74 -4.24 19.47
CA HIS A 95 -6.05 -4.86 20.76
C HIS A 95 -7.54 -5.15 20.96
N ASP A 96 -8.42 -4.27 20.46
CA ASP A 96 -9.88 -4.41 20.51
C ASP A 96 -10.45 -5.32 19.40
N GLY A 97 -9.60 -5.94 18.57
CA GLY A 97 -9.99 -6.83 17.47
C GLY A 97 -10.50 -6.12 16.21
N LYS A 98 -10.28 -4.80 16.09
CA LYS A 98 -10.61 -3.98 14.91
C LYS A 98 -9.35 -3.74 14.08
N ASN A 99 -8.79 -4.82 13.58
CA ASN A 99 -7.44 -4.85 13.00
C ASN A 99 -7.41 -4.88 11.47
N THR A 100 -8.50 -4.46 10.81
CA THR A 100 -8.56 -4.36 9.34
C THR A 100 -8.08 -3.00 8.85
N TYR A 101 -7.57 -2.92 7.63
CA TYR A 101 -7.23 -1.65 7.00
C TYR A 101 -8.44 -0.70 6.90
N ALA A 102 -9.64 -1.25 6.66
CA ALA A 102 -10.88 -0.47 6.71
C ALA A 102 -11.09 0.20 8.07
N SER A 103 -10.96 -0.56 9.16
CA SER A 103 -11.08 -0.03 10.53
C SER A 103 -10.01 1.03 10.84
N PHE A 104 -8.79 0.84 10.33
CA PHE A 104 -7.72 1.84 10.50
C PHE A 104 -8.04 3.15 9.78
N LYS A 105 -8.61 3.07 8.57
CA LYS A 105 -9.05 4.26 7.82
C LYS A 105 -10.23 4.98 8.47
N GLU A 106 -11.12 4.29 9.18
CA GLU A 106 -12.17 4.95 9.96
C GLU A 106 -11.58 5.79 11.10
N LEU A 107 -10.53 5.28 11.76
CA LEU A 107 -9.86 5.97 12.87
C LEU A 107 -8.91 7.08 12.40
N VAL A 108 -8.27 6.87 11.25
CA VAL A 108 -7.33 7.80 10.62
C VAL A 108 -7.69 7.95 9.14
N PRO A 109 -8.64 8.82 8.78
CA PRO A 109 -9.14 8.97 7.40
C PRO A 109 -8.07 9.33 6.36
N ALA A 110 -7.00 10.01 6.79
CA ALA A 110 -5.88 10.37 5.93
C ALA A 110 -4.90 9.21 5.68
N LEU A 111 -5.04 8.07 6.38
CA LEU A 111 -4.14 6.94 6.23
C LEU A 111 -4.20 6.41 4.79
N ASN A 112 -3.04 6.36 4.15
CA ASN A 112 -2.82 5.77 2.83
C ASN A 112 -1.88 4.57 2.93
N SER A 113 -1.83 3.77 1.87
CA SER A 113 -1.07 2.52 1.85
C SER A 113 0.42 2.74 2.09
N SER A 114 1.00 3.76 1.45
CA SER A 114 2.41 4.11 1.62
C SER A 114 2.77 4.47 3.07
N THR A 115 1.88 5.21 3.73
CA THR A 115 2.04 5.54 5.15
C THR A 115 1.94 4.29 6.00
N MET A 116 0.93 3.44 5.78
CA MET A 116 0.77 2.19 6.55
C MET A 116 1.98 1.26 6.38
N ASN A 117 2.48 1.11 5.15
CA ASN A 117 3.65 0.31 4.84
C ASN A 117 4.90 0.79 5.62
N SER A 118 5.02 2.10 5.85
CA SER A 118 6.13 2.65 6.65
C SER A 118 6.08 2.33 8.15
N TYR A 119 5.01 1.69 8.63
CA TYR A 119 4.84 1.23 10.01
C TYR A 119 4.72 -0.30 10.13
N LEU A 120 4.90 -1.04 9.03
CA LEU A 120 4.96 -2.50 9.03
C LEU A 120 6.39 -3.01 9.28
N CYS A 121 6.50 -4.16 9.93
CA CYS A 121 7.73 -4.93 9.99
C CYS A 121 8.00 -5.68 8.69
N ASP A 122 6.95 -6.03 7.95
CA ASP A 122 7.02 -6.76 6.70
C ASP A 122 7.40 -5.82 5.55
N ASP A 123 8.35 -6.26 4.72
CA ASP A 123 8.79 -5.52 3.54
C ASP A 123 8.17 -6.14 2.27
N PRO A 124 7.58 -5.35 1.37
CA PRO A 124 7.04 -5.88 0.13
C PRO A 124 8.14 -6.41 -0.79
N GLU A 125 7.83 -7.42 -1.59
CA GLU A 125 8.70 -7.88 -2.67
C GLU A 125 8.76 -6.84 -3.81
N PHE A 126 9.70 -7.02 -4.76
CA PHE A 126 9.83 -6.18 -5.95
C PHE A 126 9.67 -6.99 -7.22
N LEU A 127 8.90 -6.47 -8.17
CA LEU A 127 8.58 -7.16 -9.44
C LEU A 127 9.76 -7.35 -10.39
N SER A 128 10.87 -6.61 -10.23
CA SER A 128 11.87 -6.52 -11.29
C SER A 128 13.24 -7.07 -10.86
N GLU A 129 13.71 -8.07 -11.61
CA GLU A 129 15.14 -8.37 -11.68
C GLU A 129 15.88 -7.18 -12.29
N GLU A 130 17.06 -6.88 -11.74
CA GLU A 130 17.86 -5.75 -12.22
C GLU A 130 18.39 -5.98 -13.63
N PRO A 131 18.25 -4.99 -14.54
CA PRO A 131 18.93 -5.02 -15.82
C PRO A 131 20.44 -5.11 -15.62
N LEU A 132 21.11 -5.94 -16.42
CA LEU A 132 22.58 -6.09 -16.40
C LEU A 132 23.28 -4.73 -16.43
N GLY A 133 24.13 -4.46 -15.43
CA GLY A 133 24.99 -3.28 -15.37
C GLY A 133 24.43 -2.07 -14.62
N ARG A 134 23.32 -2.20 -13.87
CA ARG A 134 22.88 -1.16 -12.92
C ARG A 134 23.25 -1.48 -11.48
N THR A 135 23.36 -0.40 -10.69
CA THR A 135 23.46 -0.47 -9.23
C THR A 135 22.11 -0.86 -8.65
N VAL A 136 22.14 -1.77 -7.66
CA VAL A 136 20.97 -2.21 -6.92
C VAL A 136 20.19 -1.02 -6.37
N ARG A 137 18.95 -0.84 -6.82
CA ARG A 137 18.04 0.12 -6.19
C ARG A 137 17.44 -0.57 -4.97
N VAL A 138 17.93 -0.19 -3.80
CA VAL A 138 17.43 -0.70 -2.53
C VAL A 138 16.17 0.10 -2.18
N PHE A 139 15.03 -0.58 -2.07
CA PHE A 139 13.85 -0.03 -1.42
C PHE A 139 14.18 0.26 0.04
N SER A 140 14.03 1.51 0.43
CA SER A 140 14.28 1.95 1.79
C SER A 140 13.05 2.72 2.25
N PRO A 141 11.95 2.00 2.55
CA PRO A 141 10.72 2.62 3.01
C PRO A 141 11.05 3.26 4.34
N ASN A 142 11.32 4.57 4.32
CA ASN A 142 11.76 5.42 5.44
C ASN A 142 12.06 4.64 6.75
N ARG A 143 13.13 3.82 6.75
CA ARG A 143 13.39 2.78 7.79
C ARG A 143 13.73 3.36 9.16
N PHE A 144 13.63 4.68 9.31
CA PHE A 144 13.80 5.41 10.55
C PHE A 144 12.54 5.40 11.42
N LYS A 145 11.40 4.94 10.89
CA LYS A 145 10.16 4.83 11.67
C LYS A 145 10.12 3.48 12.39
N THR A 146 9.67 3.52 13.64
CA THR A 146 9.37 2.30 14.40
C THR A 146 8.21 1.57 13.73
N ALA A 147 8.45 0.32 13.32
CA ALA A 147 7.41 -0.57 12.84
C ALA A 147 6.59 -1.08 14.03
N TYR A 148 5.33 -0.65 14.14
CA TYR A 148 4.42 -1.03 15.23
C TYR A 148 3.49 -2.19 14.86
N PHE A 149 3.39 -2.50 13.58
CA PHE A 149 2.43 -3.45 13.05
C PHE A 149 3.15 -4.50 12.20
N GLN A 150 2.49 -5.62 12.00
CA GLN A 150 2.87 -6.67 11.06
C GLN A 150 1.58 -7.22 10.43
N PHE A 151 1.67 -7.94 9.32
CA PHE A 151 0.51 -8.66 8.82
C PHE A 151 0.09 -9.75 9.81
N LEU A 152 -1.23 -9.88 10.02
CA LEU A 152 -1.76 -11.07 10.67
C LEU A 152 -1.78 -12.25 9.69
N ASP A 153 -2.31 -11.99 8.49
CA ASP A 153 -2.27 -12.90 7.34
C ASP A 153 -1.64 -12.16 6.16
N GLU A 154 -0.41 -12.52 5.80
CA GLU A 154 0.31 -11.85 4.71
C GLU A 154 -0.36 -12.14 3.35
N PRO A 155 -0.66 -11.10 2.54
CA PRO A 155 -1.18 -11.29 1.20
C PRO A 155 -0.16 -12.00 0.31
N ALA A 156 -0.62 -13.00 -0.46
CA ALA A 156 0.25 -13.74 -1.39
C ALA A 156 0.92 -12.86 -2.48
N GLU A 157 0.40 -11.64 -2.69
CA GLU A 157 0.90 -10.66 -3.67
C GLU A 157 1.36 -9.37 -2.97
N PHE A 158 2.10 -9.49 -1.86
CA PHE A 158 2.66 -8.33 -1.17
C PHE A 158 3.88 -7.77 -1.92
N VAL A 159 3.61 -7.02 -3.00
CA VAL A 159 4.62 -6.52 -3.94
C VAL A 159 4.50 -5.00 -4.11
N ALA A 160 5.62 -4.29 -4.10
CA ALA A 160 5.64 -2.84 -4.21
C ALA A 160 5.31 -2.36 -5.65
N PRO A 161 4.63 -1.21 -5.82
CA PRO A 161 3.88 -0.48 -4.78
C PRO A 161 2.61 -1.24 -4.40
N TYR A 162 2.47 -1.57 -3.11
CA TYR A 162 1.34 -2.35 -2.60
C TYR A 162 0.21 -1.42 -2.13
N GLU A 163 -1.01 -1.64 -2.60
CA GLU A 163 -2.19 -0.92 -2.13
C GLU A 163 -3.02 -1.82 -1.22
N PHE A 164 -3.15 -1.43 0.04
CA PHE A 164 -3.87 -2.24 1.02
C PHE A 164 -5.35 -2.33 0.69
N LYS A 165 -5.86 -3.55 0.74
CA LYS A 165 -7.28 -3.85 0.60
C LYS A 165 -7.99 -3.61 1.93
N PRO A 166 -9.28 -3.23 1.92
CA PRO A 166 -10.05 -3.02 3.14
C PRO A 166 -10.00 -4.18 4.14
N GLU A 167 -9.93 -5.40 3.62
CA GLU A 167 -9.88 -6.67 4.35
C GLU A 167 -8.50 -7.06 4.90
N ASP A 168 -7.42 -6.37 4.49
CA ASP A 168 -6.08 -6.70 4.99
C ASP A 168 -6.03 -6.51 6.50
N THR A 169 -5.50 -7.52 7.20
CA THR A 169 -5.48 -7.60 8.66
C THR A 169 -4.07 -7.44 9.22
N PHE A 170 -4.00 -6.80 10.38
CA PHE A 170 -2.75 -6.51 11.05
C PHE A 170 -2.71 -7.14 12.45
N ASP A 171 -1.50 -7.44 12.89
CA ASP A 171 -1.19 -7.71 14.29
C ASP A 171 -0.16 -6.68 14.80
N LEU A 172 0.04 -6.64 16.12
CA LEU A 172 1.08 -5.82 16.70
C LEU A 172 2.45 -6.47 16.50
N SER A 173 3.43 -5.66 16.13
CA SER A 173 4.83 -6.06 16.23
C SER A 173 5.29 -6.04 17.69
N VAL A 174 6.51 -6.52 17.97
CA VAL A 174 7.13 -6.40 19.32
C VAL A 174 7.15 -4.95 19.81
N ALA A 175 7.39 -3.97 18.92
CA ALA A 175 7.35 -2.56 19.30
C ALA A 175 5.92 -2.08 19.57
N GLY A 176 4.94 -2.56 18.79
CA GLY A 176 3.51 -2.38 19.03
C GLY A 176 3.07 -2.90 20.40
N ASP A 177 3.43 -4.13 20.73
CA ASP A 177 3.12 -4.77 22.02
C ASP A 177 3.74 -4.02 23.20
N ASN A 178 5.01 -3.63 23.09
CA ASN A 178 5.67 -2.83 24.11
C ASN A 178 4.97 -1.49 24.33
N ARG A 179 4.49 -0.87 23.24
CA ARG A 179 3.72 0.38 23.32
C ARG A 179 2.34 0.13 23.94
N LEU A 180 1.64 -0.94 23.58
CA LEU A 180 0.37 -1.34 24.19
C LEU A 180 0.51 -1.55 25.70
N ALA A 181 1.57 -2.23 26.14
CA ALA A 181 1.84 -2.44 27.56
C ALA A 181 1.99 -1.11 28.33
N GLN A 182 2.69 -0.12 27.74
CA GLN A 182 2.79 1.23 28.30
C GLN A 182 1.42 1.92 28.37
N LEU A 183 0.61 1.82 27.31
CA LEU A 183 -0.72 2.42 27.26
C LEU A 183 -1.65 1.81 28.32
N LEU A 184 -1.60 0.49 28.52
CA LEU A 184 -2.36 -0.21 29.56
C LEU A 184 -1.93 0.24 30.97
N GLN A 185 -0.62 0.41 31.20
CA GLN A 185 -0.10 0.89 32.47
C GLN A 185 -0.52 2.34 32.75
N GLN A 186 -0.50 3.20 31.73
CA GLN A 186 -0.98 4.58 31.84
C GLN A 186 -2.46 4.60 32.22
N ARG A 187 -3.30 3.86 31.47
CA ARG A 187 -4.74 3.77 31.73
C ARG A 187 -5.06 3.31 33.15
N LYS A 188 -4.34 2.30 33.65
CA LYS A 188 -4.49 1.82 35.03
C LYS A 188 -4.07 2.87 36.07
N SER A 189 -3.01 3.62 35.79
CA SER A 189 -2.54 4.67 36.69
C SER A 189 -3.52 5.83 36.76
N ASP A 190 -4.09 6.22 35.60
CA ASP A 190 -5.11 7.25 35.51
C ASP A 190 -6.38 6.83 36.28
N GLU A 191 -6.84 5.60 36.11
CA GLU A 191 -7.98 5.05 36.85
C GLU A 191 -7.75 5.07 38.38
N LEU A 192 -6.54 4.71 38.82
CA LEU A 192 -6.18 4.77 40.24
C LEU A 192 -6.13 6.20 40.77
N ALA A 193 -5.62 7.14 39.97
CA ALA A 193 -5.59 8.55 40.32
C ALA A 193 -7.01 9.11 40.44
N GLU A 194 -7.90 8.82 39.50
CA GLU A 194 -9.30 9.22 39.53
C GLU A 194 -10.03 8.67 40.76
N LYS A 195 -9.86 7.38 41.06
CA LYS A 195 -10.43 6.77 42.28
C LYS A 195 -9.88 7.39 43.55
N SER A 196 -8.58 7.72 43.57
CA SER A 196 -7.94 8.36 44.72
C SER A 196 -8.49 9.77 44.96
N ILE A 197 -8.68 10.54 43.88
CA ILE A 197 -9.33 11.86 43.94
C ILE A 197 -10.76 11.71 44.47
N ALA A 198 -11.53 10.78 43.94
CA ALA A 198 -12.91 10.54 44.39
C ALA A 198 -12.99 10.15 45.88
N ILE A 199 -12.08 9.29 46.37
CA ILE A 199 -12.00 8.91 47.79
C ILE A 199 -11.58 10.09 48.66
N ALA A 200 -10.62 10.91 48.21
CA ALA A 200 -10.19 12.11 48.93
C ALA A 200 -11.34 13.13 49.05
N GLU A 201 -12.11 13.34 47.97
CA GLU A 201 -13.29 14.21 47.97
C GLU A 201 -14.38 13.71 48.92
N ALA A 202 -14.66 12.41 48.92
CA ALA A 202 -15.61 11.79 49.84
C ALA A 202 -15.15 11.94 51.30
N SER A 203 -13.88 11.67 51.58
CA SER A 203 -13.28 11.81 52.91
C SER A 203 -13.29 13.25 53.42
N LEU A 204 -13.03 14.23 52.54
CA LEU A 204 -13.14 15.66 52.87
C LEU A 204 -14.57 16.06 53.20
N LYS A 205 -15.56 15.49 52.50
CA LYS A 205 -16.98 15.75 52.78
C LYS A 205 -17.40 15.16 54.13
N GLU A 206 -16.99 13.93 54.42
CA GLU A 206 -17.25 13.30 55.72
C GLU A 206 -16.56 14.02 56.86
N SER A 207 -15.29 14.40 56.68
CA SER A 207 -14.53 15.19 57.65
C SER A 207 -15.22 16.53 57.95
N ARG A 208 -15.70 17.26 56.92
CA ARG A 208 -16.46 18.50 57.11
C ARG A 208 -17.75 18.29 57.92
N LEU A 209 -18.46 17.19 57.70
CA LEU A 209 -19.65 16.85 58.49
C LEU A 209 -19.29 16.51 59.94
N ALA A 210 -18.22 15.73 60.14
CA ALA A 210 -17.72 15.38 61.47
C ALA A 210 -17.27 16.62 62.25
N THR A 211 -16.59 17.57 61.61
CA THR A 211 -16.20 18.84 62.25
C THR A 211 -17.42 19.65 62.68
N LYS A 212 -18.43 19.79 61.81
CA LYS A 212 -19.70 20.46 62.18
C LYS A 212 -20.38 19.80 63.37
N ASN A 213 -20.46 18.47 63.36
CA ASN A 213 -21.06 17.70 64.46
C ASN A 213 -20.23 17.83 65.76
N SER A 214 -18.91 17.84 65.65
CA SER A 214 -17.99 18.04 66.78
C SER A 214 -18.18 19.41 67.41
N ASP A 215 -18.34 20.47 66.60
CA ASP A 215 -18.56 21.81 67.12
C ASP A 215 -19.87 21.90 67.91
N ILE A 216 -20.97 21.29 67.42
CA ILE A 216 -22.24 21.19 68.16
C ILE A 216 -22.05 20.43 69.48
N ALA A 217 -21.34 19.30 69.46
CA ALA A 217 -21.08 18.50 70.65
C ALA A 217 -20.31 19.27 71.72
N LYS A 218 -19.33 20.11 71.33
CA LYS A 218 -18.61 21.00 72.26
C LYS A 218 -19.55 21.97 72.95
N TYR A 219 -20.47 22.60 72.21
CA TYR A 219 -21.47 23.51 72.80
C TYR A 219 -22.39 22.79 73.78
N LEU A 220 -22.90 21.61 73.42
CA LEU A 220 -23.75 20.79 74.30
C LEU A 220 -23.03 20.39 75.58
N ALA A 221 -21.76 20.00 75.49
CA ALA A 221 -20.94 19.68 76.66
C ALA A 221 -20.84 20.87 77.63
N ILE A 222 -20.54 22.07 77.11
CA ILE A 222 -20.47 23.30 77.93
C ILE A 222 -21.80 23.56 78.64
N VAL A 223 -22.92 23.50 77.92
CA VAL A 223 -24.26 23.72 78.49
C VAL A 223 -24.57 22.70 79.58
N SER A 224 -24.26 21.43 79.37
CA SER A 224 -24.51 20.37 80.35
C SER A 224 -23.74 20.58 81.66
N VAL A 225 -22.49 21.05 81.57
CA VAL A 225 -21.66 21.39 82.75
C VAL A 225 -22.28 22.54 83.53
N LEU A 226 -22.75 23.59 82.84
CA LEU A 226 -23.39 24.73 83.50
C LEU A 226 -24.69 24.32 84.22
N ILE A 227 -25.51 23.45 83.61
CA ILE A 227 -26.73 22.92 84.23
C ILE A 227 -26.39 22.10 85.48
N ALA A 228 -25.40 21.21 85.40
CA ALA A 228 -24.96 20.39 86.54
C ALA A 228 -24.46 21.27 87.70
N LEU A 229 -23.70 22.33 87.39
CA LEU A 229 -23.25 23.30 88.40
C LEU A 229 -24.44 24.05 89.03
N ALA A 230 -25.41 24.50 88.23
CA ALA A 230 -26.60 25.16 88.75
C ALA A 230 -27.42 24.25 89.68
N GLN A 231 -27.58 22.97 89.33
CA GLN A 231 -28.25 21.98 90.18
C GLN A 231 -27.48 21.71 91.48
N PHE A 232 -26.14 21.75 91.46
CA PHE A 232 -25.33 21.57 92.66
C PHE A 232 -25.43 22.74 93.65
N PHE A 233 -25.57 23.97 93.15
CA PHE A 233 -25.66 25.17 94.00
C PHE A 233 -27.07 25.54 94.44
N PHE A 234 -28.11 25.15 93.68
CA PHE A 234 -29.51 25.50 93.96
C PHE A 234 -30.40 24.29 94.29
N GLY A 235 -29.85 23.08 94.29
CA GLY A 235 -30.52 21.83 94.66
C GLY A 235 -30.31 21.41 96.11
#